data_AF-A0A0Q3W0L5-F1
#
_entry.id   AF-A0A0Q3W0L5-F1
#
_cell.length_a   1.000
_cell.length_b   1.000
_cell.length_c   1.000
_cell.angle_alpha   90.00
_cell.angle_beta   90.00
_cell.angle_gamma   90.00
#
_symmetry.space_group_name_H-M   'P 1'
#
loop_
_entity.id
_entity.type
_entity.pdbx_description
1 polymer ?
#
loop_
_entity_poly.entity_id
_entity_poly.type
_entity_poly.pdbx_seq_one_letter_code
_entity_poly.pdbx_strand_id
1 'polypeptide(L)'
;MKRCLGIFVFLFFITGCQSNENKDLKPPHPAITVDNQEIFYAMGTYSWSENGEMVNADSASPAELVEKVKVNEVQSGKTISINFDYKPSSIEIGIWENNGVDFKKANTHEFTLPEEEGEFIFVIHASWYEGDGIYAFRIKTINN
;
A
#
# COMPACT_ATOMS: atom_id res chain seq x y z
N MET A 1 -9.64 45.53 -57.73
CA MET A 1 -8.19 45.28 -57.85
C MET A 1 -7.51 45.67 -56.55
N LYS A 2 -6.57 44.82 -56.11
CA LYS A 2 -5.66 44.95 -54.95
C LYS A 2 -6.29 44.63 -53.59
N ARG A 3 -5.71 43.78 -52.74
CA ARG A 3 -4.86 42.58 -52.81
C ARG A 3 -4.44 42.36 -51.36
N CYS A 4 -4.59 41.12 -50.88
CA CYS A 4 -3.87 40.54 -49.75
C CYS A 4 -4.20 41.21 -48.39
N LEU A 5 -4.14 40.57 -47.23
CA LEU A 5 -3.34 39.44 -46.79
C LEU A 5 -4.02 39.06 -45.45
N GLY A 6 -4.60 37.89 -45.33
CA GLY A 6 -4.01 36.85 -44.51
C GLY A 6 -4.07 37.16 -43.00
N ILE A 7 -5.14 36.78 -42.33
CA ILE A 7 -5.10 36.44 -40.90
C ILE A 7 -5.97 35.21 -40.69
N PHE A 8 -5.34 34.04 -40.86
CA PHE A 8 -5.86 32.77 -40.36
C PHE A 8 -5.63 32.82 -38.85
N VAL A 9 -6.61 33.32 -38.09
CA VAL A 9 -6.57 33.31 -36.62
C VAL A 9 -6.74 31.87 -36.17
N PHE A 10 -5.64 31.14 -36.18
CA PHE A 10 -5.50 29.83 -35.58
C PHE A 10 -5.46 30.06 -34.06
N LEU A 11 -6.63 30.17 -33.45
CA LEU A 11 -6.78 30.13 -31.99
C LEU A 11 -6.52 28.69 -31.54
N PHE A 12 -5.24 28.32 -31.50
CA PHE A 12 -4.74 27.27 -30.63
C PHE A 12 -4.94 27.75 -29.20
N PHE A 13 -6.15 27.56 -28.66
CA PHE A 13 -6.35 27.46 -27.23
C PHE A 13 -5.70 26.15 -26.80
N ILE A 14 -4.37 26.16 -26.69
CA ILE A 14 -3.65 25.18 -25.88
C ILE A 14 -3.96 25.59 -24.45
N THR A 15 -5.13 25.20 -23.95
CA THR A 15 -5.37 25.12 -22.52
C THR A 15 -4.48 23.99 -22.03
N GLY A 16 -3.22 24.33 -21.75
CA GLY A 16 -2.38 23.51 -20.90
C GLY A 16 -3.05 23.48 -19.54
N CYS A 17 -3.83 22.45 -19.27
CA CYS A 17 -4.03 22.02 -17.90
C CYS A 17 -2.64 21.57 -17.42
N GLN A 18 -1.91 22.47 -16.75
CA GLN A 18 -1.02 22.01 -15.70
C GLN A 18 -1.93 21.43 -14.64
N SER A 19 -2.21 20.13 -14.74
CA SER A 19 -2.57 19.36 -13.58
C SER A 19 -1.35 19.44 -12.68
N ASN A 20 -1.42 20.35 -11.71
CA ASN A 20 -0.61 20.26 -10.51
C ASN A 20 -1.07 18.95 -9.87
N GLU A 21 -0.48 17.84 -10.31
CA GLU A 21 -0.57 16.58 -9.60
C GLU A 21 0.02 16.89 -8.24
N ASN A 22 -0.85 17.13 -7.26
CA ASN A 22 -0.48 16.96 -5.87
C ASN A 22 0.01 15.52 -5.80
N LYS A 23 1.33 15.34 -5.89
CA LYS A 23 1.95 14.07 -5.58
C LYS A 23 1.59 13.82 -4.13
N ASP A 24 0.66 12.90 -3.89
CA ASP A 24 0.45 12.39 -2.55
C ASP A 24 1.79 11.79 -2.11
N LEU A 25 2.53 12.50 -1.26
CA LEU A 25 3.77 12.02 -0.65
C LEU A 25 3.42 10.90 0.33
N LYS A 26 3.41 9.68 -0.20
CA LYS A 26 3.08 8.46 0.53
C LYS A 26 3.91 7.30 0.00
N PRO A 27 4.19 6.30 0.85
CA PRO A 27 4.86 5.09 0.39
C PRO A 27 4.01 4.33 -0.65
N PRO A 28 4.64 3.46 -1.46
CA PRO A 28 3.95 2.62 -2.44
C PRO A 28 2.92 1.69 -1.81
N HIS A 29 1.78 1.52 -2.47
CA HIS A 29 0.73 0.59 -2.06
C HIS A 29 1.09 -0.85 -2.44
N PRO A 30 0.98 -1.85 -1.54
CA PRO A 30 1.16 -3.24 -1.90
C PRO A 30 -0.08 -3.81 -2.60
N ALA A 31 0.15 -4.79 -3.48
CA ALA A 31 -0.81 -5.82 -3.84
C ALA A 31 -0.56 -7.04 -2.93
N ILE A 32 -1.56 -7.40 -2.12
CA ILE A 32 -1.51 -8.55 -1.21
C ILE A 32 -2.42 -9.62 -1.78
N THR A 33 -1.90 -10.83 -2.01
CA THR A 33 -2.68 -11.90 -2.63
C THR A 33 -2.47 -13.25 -1.96
N VAL A 34 -3.51 -14.09 -1.92
CA VAL A 34 -3.43 -15.52 -1.59
C VAL A 34 -4.18 -16.31 -2.65
N ASP A 35 -3.57 -17.35 -3.21
CA ASP A 35 -4.19 -18.18 -4.28
C ASP A 35 -4.81 -17.32 -5.41
N ASN A 36 -4.11 -16.25 -5.82
CA ASN A 36 -4.54 -15.25 -6.81
C ASN A 36 -5.76 -14.40 -6.43
N GLN A 37 -6.26 -14.48 -5.20
CA GLN A 37 -7.28 -13.60 -4.66
C GLN A 37 -6.65 -12.41 -3.93
N GLU A 38 -7.13 -11.20 -4.20
CA GLU A 38 -6.70 -9.97 -3.54
C GLU A 38 -7.20 -9.89 -2.09
N ILE A 39 -6.31 -9.45 -1.20
CA ILE A 39 -6.57 -9.21 0.21
C ILE A 39 -6.58 -7.70 0.46
N PHE A 40 -7.72 -7.19 0.93
CA PHE A 40 -7.85 -5.80 1.32
C PHE A 40 -7.05 -5.50 2.60
N TYR A 41 -6.45 -4.31 2.64
CA TYR A 41 -5.68 -3.81 3.78
C TYR A 41 -6.04 -2.35 4.09
N ALA A 42 -5.56 -1.88 5.22
CA ALA A 42 -5.52 -0.47 5.59
C ALA A 42 -4.06 -0.02 5.70
N MET A 43 -3.76 1.17 5.19
CA MET A 43 -2.48 1.84 5.43
C MET A 43 -2.54 2.50 6.80
N GLY A 44 -1.52 2.25 7.62
CA GLY A 44 -1.35 2.85 8.94
C GLY A 44 -0.36 4.01 8.91
N THR A 45 0.37 4.17 10.02
CA THR A 45 1.41 5.19 10.16
C THR A 45 2.47 5.04 9.07
N TYR A 46 2.93 6.17 8.54
CA TYR A 46 4.00 6.20 7.57
C TYR A 46 4.83 7.49 7.65
N SER A 47 6.06 7.41 7.16
CA SER A 47 6.92 8.55 6.88
C SER A 47 7.41 8.48 5.44
N TRP A 48 7.37 9.59 4.71
CA TRP A 48 7.81 9.62 3.32
C TRP A 48 8.49 10.94 2.95
N SER A 49 9.64 10.84 2.28
CA SER A 49 10.44 11.98 1.85
C SER A 49 10.81 11.87 0.38
N GLU A 50 10.37 12.83 -0.44
CA GLU A 50 10.71 12.94 -1.85
C GLU A 50 10.99 14.41 -2.21
N ASN A 51 12.00 14.67 -3.05
CA ASN A 51 12.28 16.02 -3.59
C ASN A 51 12.48 17.13 -2.54
N GLY A 52 12.94 16.79 -1.33
CA GLY A 52 13.17 17.74 -0.24
C GLY A 52 11.93 18.06 0.60
N GLU A 53 10.79 17.42 0.33
CA GLU A 53 9.59 17.46 1.15
C GLU A 53 9.49 16.18 1.97
N MET A 54 8.93 16.28 3.19
CA MET A 54 8.72 15.14 4.09
C MET A 54 7.32 15.20 4.70
N VAL A 55 6.64 14.05 4.70
CA VAL A 55 5.34 13.85 5.34
C VAL A 55 5.46 12.77 6.40
N ASN A 56 4.88 13.02 7.58
CA ASN A 56 4.64 12.02 8.60
C ASN A 56 3.13 11.98 8.85
N ALA A 57 2.54 10.80 8.77
CA ALA A 57 1.13 10.59 8.99
C ALA A 57 0.95 9.52 10.07
N ASP A 58 0.32 9.91 11.17
CA ASP A 58 -0.02 8.99 12.25
C ASP A 58 -1.39 8.36 12.00
N SER A 59 -1.54 7.10 12.44
CA SER A 59 -2.80 6.37 12.36
C SER A 59 -3.22 5.79 13.71
N ALA A 60 -4.46 5.29 13.75
CA ALA A 60 -4.90 4.40 14.82
C ALA A 60 -4.08 3.10 14.86
N SER A 61 -4.25 2.30 15.91
CA SER A 61 -3.57 1.01 16.02
C SER A 61 -3.98 0.04 14.89
N PRO A 62 -3.15 -0.95 14.53
CA PRO A 62 -3.51 -1.95 13.53
C PRO A 62 -4.86 -2.63 13.79
N ALA A 63 -5.20 -2.92 15.05
CA ALA A 63 -6.51 -3.49 15.40
C ALA A 63 -7.68 -2.56 15.05
N GLU A 64 -7.57 -1.28 15.36
CA GLU A 64 -8.62 -0.28 15.07
C GLU A 64 -8.71 0.02 13.56
N LEU A 65 -7.57 0.07 12.86
CA LEU A 65 -7.52 0.35 11.43
C LEU A 65 -8.29 -0.68 10.61
N VAL A 66 -8.19 -1.95 10.98
CA VAL A 66 -8.75 -3.04 10.19
C VAL A 66 -10.20 -3.37 10.54
N GLU A 67 -10.81 -2.73 11.55
CA GLU A 67 -12.21 -2.97 11.91
C GLU A 67 -13.16 -2.87 10.72
N LYS A 68 -12.88 -1.94 9.80
CA LYS A 68 -13.67 -1.66 8.59
C LYS A 68 -13.14 -2.39 7.34
N VAL A 69 -12.00 -3.06 7.42
CA VAL A 69 -11.39 -3.80 6.30
C VAL A 69 -12.04 -5.17 6.19
N LYS A 70 -12.57 -5.54 5.02
CA LYS A 70 -13.21 -6.85 4.81
C LYS A 70 -12.29 -8.00 5.26
N VAL A 71 -12.79 -8.89 6.12
CA VAL A 71 -12.09 -10.13 6.49
C VAL A 71 -12.15 -11.10 5.33
N ASN A 72 -11.00 -11.68 4.97
CA ASN A 72 -10.92 -12.75 3.99
C ASN A 72 -10.76 -14.09 4.70
N GLU A 73 -11.63 -15.05 4.38
CA GLU A 73 -11.48 -16.44 4.80
C GLU A 73 -10.54 -17.16 3.84
N VAL A 74 -9.50 -17.78 4.38
CA VAL A 74 -8.42 -18.42 3.62
C VAL A 74 -8.09 -19.74 4.29
N GLN A 75 -7.76 -20.78 3.52
CA GLN A 75 -7.29 -22.04 4.12
C GLN A 75 -6.02 -21.80 4.94
N SER A 76 -5.89 -22.47 6.09
CA SER A 76 -4.67 -22.46 6.88
C SER A 76 -3.47 -23.01 6.08
N GLY A 77 -2.25 -22.58 6.45
CA GLY A 77 -1.01 -23.00 5.78
C GLY A 77 -0.78 -22.44 4.36
N LYS A 78 -1.69 -21.61 3.84
CA LYS A 78 -1.51 -20.95 2.53
C LYS A 78 -0.49 -19.83 2.57
N THR A 79 0.13 -19.56 1.43
CA THR A 79 1.13 -18.50 1.29
C THR A 79 0.50 -17.22 0.76
N ILE A 80 0.69 -16.13 1.49
CA ILE A 80 0.42 -14.76 1.05
C ILE A 80 1.63 -14.27 0.26
N SER A 81 1.38 -13.60 -0.86
CA SER A 81 2.38 -12.81 -1.60
C SER A 81 2.13 -11.33 -1.42
N ILE A 82 3.19 -10.55 -1.20
CA ILE A 82 3.15 -9.11 -0.98
C ILE A 82 4.02 -8.44 -2.04
N ASN A 83 3.41 -7.76 -2.99
CA ASN A 83 4.12 -7.14 -4.10
C ASN A 83 3.95 -5.63 -4.09
N PHE A 84 5.05 -4.89 -4.19
CA PHE A 84 5.05 -3.45 -4.40
C PHE A 84 5.58 -3.14 -5.80
N ASP A 85 4.93 -2.23 -6.52
CA ASP A 85 5.39 -1.77 -7.84
C ASP A 85 6.79 -1.15 -7.74
N TYR A 86 7.02 -0.34 -6.70
CA TYR A 86 8.34 0.12 -6.30
C TYR A 86 8.80 -0.64 -5.05
N LYS A 87 9.77 -1.55 -5.24
CA LYS A 87 10.16 -2.53 -4.22
C LYS A 87 10.82 -1.88 -3.00
N PRO A 88 10.42 -2.26 -1.77
CA PRO A 88 11.11 -1.84 -0.56
C PRO A 88 12.50 -2.46 -0.44
N SER A 89 13.36 -1.79 0.31
CA SER A 89 14.66 -2.32 0.75
C SER A 89 14.53 -3.43 1.79
N SER A 90 13.45 -3.41 2.58
CA SER A 90 13.14 -4.42 3.58
C SER A 90 11.64 -4.54 3.80
N ILE A 91 11.21 -5.78 4.07
CA ILE A 91 9.87 -6.09 4.56
C ILE A 91 10.01 -6.89 5.84
N GLU A 92 9.24 -6.47 6.83
CA GLU A 92 9.01 -7.20 8.06
C GLU A 92 7.51 -7.46 8.17
N ILE A 93 7.16 -8.65 8.65
CA ILE A 93 5.77 -9.02 8.86
C ILE A 93 5.62 -9.69 10.22
N GLY A 94 4.50 -9.43 10.87
CA GLY A 94 4.14 -10.07 12.12
C GLY A 94 2.64 -10.09 12.33
N ILE A 95 2.24 -10.76 13.40
CA ILE A 95 0.84 -10.82 13.85
C ILE A 95 0.69 -9.80 14.98
N TRP A 96 -0.38 -9.02 14.94
CA TRP A 96 -0.72 -8.09 16.00
C TRP A 96 -1.30 -8.83 17.21
N GLU A 97 -0.59 -8.79 18.33
CA GLU A 97 -0.98 -9.44 19.59
C GLU A 97 -0.57 -8.56 20.78
N ASN A 98 -1.37 -8.56 21.85
CA ASN A 98 -1.07 -7.85 23.10
C ASN A 98 -0.71 -6.36 22.91
N ASN A 99 -1.38 -5.67 21.97
CA ASN A 99 -1.12 -4.29 21.58
C ASN A 99 0.29 -4.03 21.00
N GLY A 100 0.90 -5.04 20.39
CA GLY A 100 2.18 -4.93 19.70
C GLY A 100 2.30 -5.93 18.56
N VAL A 101 3.46 -5.93 17.91
CA VAL A 101 3.82 -6.87 16.85
C VAL A 101 5.22 -7.38 17.13
N ASP A 102 5.39 -8.70 17.11
CA ASP A 102 6.72 -9.31 17.01
C ASP A 102 7.09 -9.45 15.52
N PHE A 103 7.79 -8.44 15.00
CA PHE A 103 8.17 -8.39 13.60
C PHE A 103 9.28 -9.40 13.31
N LYS A 104 9.04 -10.22 12.28
CA LYS A 104 10.05 -11.13 11.73
C LYS A 104 10.44 -10.62 10.36
N LYS A 105 11.75 -10.55 10.12
CA LYS A 105 12.28 -10.20 8.80
C LYS A 105 11.81 -11.22 7.79
N ALA A 106 11.08 -10.77 6.78
CA ALA A 106 10.65 -11.62 5.70
C ALA A 106 11.84 -11.79 4.75
N ASN A 107 12.39 -13.02 4.66
CA ASN A 107 13.46 -13.32 3.72
C ASN A 107 12.99 -13.27 2.26
N THR A 108 11.68 -13.35 2.06
CA THR A 108 10.97 -13.31 0.79
C THR A 108 9.80 -12.34 0.88
N HIS A 109 9.19 -12.02 -0.26
CA HIS A 109 7.93 -11.27 -0.33
C HIS A 109 6.71 -12.18 -0.10
N GLU A 110 6.93 -13.30 0.59
CA GLU A 110 5.96 -14.36 0.80
C GLU A 110 5.91 -14.73 2.27
N PHE A 111 4.71 -15.02 2.76
CA PHE A 111 4.48 -15.38 4.15
C PHE A 111 3.45 -16.50 4.24
N THR A 112 3.79 -17.57 4.95
CA THR A 112 2.88 -18.70 5.18
C THR A 112 1.98 -18.41 6.36
N LEU A 113 0.66 -18.48 6.13
CA LEU A 113 -0.36 -18.32 7.15
C LEU A 113 -0.22 -19.38 8.27
N PRO A 114 -0.65 -19.05 9.50
CA PRO A 114 -0.75 -20.02 10.57
C PRO A 114 -1.52 -21.27 10.14
N GLU A 115 -1.06 -22.43 10.61
CA GLU A 115 -1.75 -23.71 10.43
C GLU A 115 -3.00 -23.82 11.33
N GLU A 116 -3.04 -23.04 12.40
CA GLU A 116 -4.18 -22.94 13.31
C GLU A 116 -5.32 -22.12 12.70
N GLU A 117 -6.54 -22.58 12.96
CA GLU A 117 -7.77 -21.85 12.64
C GLU A 117 -7.97 -20.69 13.62
N GLY A 118 -8.25 -19.51 13.08
CA GLY A 118 -8.43 -18.31 13.89
C GLY A 118 -8.51 -17.04 13.05
N GLU A 119 -8.81 -15.93 13.71
CA GLU A 119 -8.72 -14.60 13.11
C GLU A 119 -7.40 -13.94 13.50
N PHE A 120 -6.66 -13.49 12.50
CA PHE A 120 -5.35 -12.88 12.66
C PHE A 120 -5.34 -11.51 12.01
N ILE A 121 -4.69 -10.57 12.69
CA ILE A 121 -4.37 -9.25 12.15
C ILE A 121 -2.89 -9.28 11.79
N PHE A 122 -2.60 -9.23 10.49
CA PHE A 122 -1.24 -9.15 9.99
C PHE A 122 -0.82 -7.71 9.83
N VAL A 123 0.43 -7.43 10.18
CA VAL A 123 1.04 -6.11 10.05
C VAL A 123 2.32 -6.24 9.26
N ILE A 124 2.41 -5.46 8.18
CA ILE A 124 3.58 -5.33 7.34
C ILE A 124 4.24 -3.99 7.68
N HIS A 125 5.53 -4.02 7.92
CA HIS A 125 6.39 -2.84 7.93
C HIS A 125 7.32 -2.92 6.72
N ALA A 126 7.17 -1.98 5.79
CA ALA A 126 8.00 -1.91 4.59
C ALA A 126 8.82 -0.62 4.62
N SER A 127 10.10 -0.72 4.27
CA SER A 127 11.04 0.40 4.33
C SER A 127 11.75 0.60 2.99
N TRP A 128 11.89 1.85 2.58
CA TRP A 128 12.59 2.35 1.41
C TRP A 128 13.66 3.35 1.82
N TYR A 129 14.38 3.89 0.84
CA TYR A 129 15.31 4.99 1.11
C TYR A 129 14.55 6.29 1.48
N GLU A 130 13.38 6.48 0.87
CA GLU A 130 12.51 7.64 1.02
C GLU A 130 11.76 7.64 2.36
N GLY A 131 11.61 6.50 3.02
CA GLY A 131 10.86 6.37 4.27
C GLY A 131 10.26 4.97 4.45
N ASP A 132 9.18 4.86 5.19
CA ASP A 132 8.56 3.60 5.57
C ASP A 132 7.04 3.71 5.66
N GLY A 133 6.36 2.57 5.68
CA GLY A 133 4.92 2.50 5.86
C GLY A 133 4.47 1.21 6.52
N ILE A 134 3.41 1.34 7.33
CA ILE A 134 2.70 0.23 7.95
C ILE A 134 1.46 -0.12 7.14
N TYR A 135 1.22 -1.40 6.92
CA TYR A 135 0.03 -1.93 6.27
C TYR A 135 -0.56 -3.05 7.12
N ALA A 136 -1.86 -2.98 7.40
CA ALA A 136 -2.54 -3.95 8.25
C ALA A 136 -3.74 -4.59 7.54
N PHE A 137 -3.95 -5.89 7.72
CA PHE A 137 -5.07 -6.61 7.13
C PHE A 137 -5.56 -7.76 8.01
N ARG A 138 -6.80 -8.19 7.79
CA ARG A 138 -7.43 -9.32 8.52
C ARG A 138 -7.53 -10.54 7.64
N ILE A 139 -7.08 -11.67 8.18
CA ILE A 139 -7.35 -12.99 7.61
C ILE A 139 -7.96 -13.88 8.68
N LYS A 140 -9.00 -14.61 8.29
CA LYS A 140 -9.52 -15.72 9.05
C LYS A 140 -9.03 -17.01 8.40
N THR A 141 -8.15 -17.74 9.08
CA THR A 141 -7.74 -19.05 8.62
C THR A 141 -8.85 -20.06 8.94
N ILE A 142 -9.15 -20.95 8.00
CA ILE A 142 -10.10 -22.05 8.18
C ILE A 142 -9.40 -23.37 7.90
N ASN A 143 -9.71 -24.39 8.68
CA ASN A 143 -9.26 -25.75 8.41
C ASN A 143 -10.00 -26.33 7.20
N ASN A 144 -9.34 -27.26 6.49
CA ASN A 144 -9.92 -27.97 5.36
C ASN A 144 -10.68 -29.22 5.78
#